data_AF-A0A4Q5AB16-F1
#
_entry.id   AF-A0A4Q5AB16-F1
#
_cell.length_a   1.000
_cell.length_b   1.000
_cell.length_c   1.000
_cell.angle_alpha   90.00
_cell.angle_beta   90.00
_cell.angle_gamma   90.00
#
_symmetry.space_group_name_H-M   'P 1'
#
loop_
_entity.id
_entity.type
_entity.pdbx_description
1 polymer ?
#
loop_
_entity_poly.entity_id
_entity_poly.type
_entity_poly.pdbx_seq_one_letter_code
_entity_poly.pdbx_strand_id
1 'polypeptide(L)'
;MDSDNGVEGQRIASSMSDHVQLLLDLNQKNLDGQMDGTPMSEHQVAILKRALAAGGRVSRADYEQAWASYRQCIVDKGYAAPPVMKVGEFYQAQWSMASVEGQEAREEKLREDDMACGKSEMLNVNEVYQRQHSNPNLYRNPSEGVDCLHRNNLANNHEAMDIQEYKSPEWRPFG
;
A
#
# COMPACT_ATOMS: atom_id res chain seq x y z
N MET A 1 39.92 -6.86 2.50
CA MET A 1 38.79 -6.95 3.45
C MET A 1 37.71 -6.07 2.87
N ASP A 2 36.83 -6.69 2.09
CA ASP A 2 35.82 -6.02 1.29
C ASP A 2 34.75 -5.40 2.19
N SER A 3 34.48 -4.13 1.96
CA SER A 3 33.41 -3.38 2.63
C SER A 3 32.08 -3.73 1.97
N ASP A 4 31.40 -4.73 2.52
CA ASP A 4 30.02 -5.08 2.21
C ASP A 4 29.06 -4.08 2.88
N ASN A 5 29.04 -2.83 2.41
CA ASN A 5 28.11 -1.79 2.88
C ASN A 5 27.20 -1.28 1.74
N GLY A 6 27.00 -2.07 0.68
CA GLY A 6 26.35 -1.61 -0.56
C GLY A 6 24.83 -1.73 -0.64
N VAL A 7 24.17 -2.49 0.25
CA VAL A 7 22.77 -2.92 0.03
C VAL A 7 21.78 -2.41 1.08
N GLU A 8 22.21 -2.16 2.33
CA GLU A 8 21.30 -1.79 3.42
C GLU A 8 20.63 -0.41 3.25
N GLY A 9 21.26 0.52 2.52
CA GLY A 9 20.70 1.87 2.28
C GLY A 9 19.72 1.98 1.10
N GLN A 10 19.65 0.96 0.24
CA GLN A 10 18.93 1.01 -1.05
C GLN A 10 17.57 0.30 -1.01
N ARG A 11 17.31 -0.52 0.02
CA ARG A 11 16.10 -1.33 0.13
C ARG A 11 15.24 -0.92 1.33
N ILE A 12 13.94 -1.17 1.23
CA ILE A 12 12.95 -0.88 2.29
C ILE A 12 13.06 -1.92 3.41
N ALA A 13 13.37 -3.16 3.06
CA ALA A 13 13.78 -4.22 3.97
C ALA A 13 14.72 -5.19 3.22
N SER A 14 15.40 -6.07 3.96
CA SER A 14 16.31 -7.07 3.39
C SER A 14 15.59 -8.14 2.55
N SER A 15 14.30 -8.40 2.83
CA SER A 15 13.44 -9.32 2.08
C SER A 15 11.95 -8.98 2.26
N MET A 16 11.08 -9.60 1.45
CA MET A 16 9.63 -9.52 1.64
C MET A 16 9.19 -10.06 3.01
N SER A 17 9.87 -11.09 3.54
CA SER A 17 9.57 -11.62 4.88
C SER A 17 9.93 -10.60 5.96
N ASP A 18 11.08 -9.93 5.83
CA ASP A 18 11.51 -8.90 6.78
C ASP A 18 10.59 -7.67 6.71
N HIS A 19 10.08 -7.33 5.53
CA HIS A 19 9.07 -6.28 5.39
C HIS A 19 7.75 -6.65 6.09
N VAL A 20 7.26 -7.89 5.91
CA VAL A 20 6.07 -8.36 6.63
C VAL A 20 6.29 -8.38 8.14
N GLN A 21 7.45 -8.83 8.60
CA GLN A 21 7.81 -8.82 10.02
C GLN A 21 7.83 -7.38 10.57
N LEU A 22 8.41 -6.43 9.83
CA LEU A 22 8.40 -5.02 10.21
C LEU A 22 6.97 -4.49 10.40
N LEU A 23 6.04 -4.80 9.51
CA LEU A 23 4.64 -4.38 9.63
C LEU A 23 3.96 -4.95 10.88
N LEU A 24 4.24 -6.22 11.20
CA LEU A 24 3.75 -6.87 12.42
C LEU A 24 4.35 -6.22 13.68
N ASP A 25 5.63 -5.90 13.68
CA ASP A 25 6.32 -5.26 14.81
C ASP A 25 5.83 -3.82 15.04
N LEU A 26 5.59 -3.07 13.95
CA LEU A 26 5.01 -1.73 14.01
C LEU A 26 3.60 -1.76 14.62
N ASN A 27 2.79 -2.74 14.23
CA ASN A 27 1.47 -2.93 14.84
C ASN A 27 1.56 -3.33 16.32
N GLN A 28 2.51 -4.16 16.70
CA GLN A 28 2.71 -4.49 18.11
C GLN A 28 3.07 -3.23 18.92
N LYS A 29 3.96 -2.38 18.41
CA LYS A 29 4.28 -1.09 19.04
C LYS A 29 3.06 -0.18 19.16
N ASN A 30 2.18 -0.19 18.17
CA ASN A 30 0.93 0.56 18.21
C ASN A 30 -0.01 0.03 19.32
N LEU A 31 -0.17 -1.30 19.42
CA LEU A 31 -0.95 -1.94 20.48
C LEU A 31 -0.37 -1.69 21.88
N ASP A 32 0.95 -1.62 22.01
CA ASP A 32 1.65 -1.35 23.26
C ASP A 32 1.65 0.14 23.65
N GLY A 33 1.03 1.01 22.83
CA GLY A 33 0.99 2.46 23.06
C GLY A 33 2.33 3.17 22.82
N GLN A 34 3.27 2.52 22.13
CA GLN A 34 4.58 3.07 21.78
C GLN A 34 4.57 3.84 20.45
N MET A 35 3.46 3.79 19.70
CA MET A 35 3.30 4.46 18.42
C MET A 35 1.84 4.85 18.19
N ASP A 36 1.59 6.10 17.80
CA ASP A 36 0.26 6.56 17.41
C ASP A 36 -0.16 5.99 16.05
N GLY A 37 -1.43 5.61 15.92
CA GLY A 37 -1.97 5.03 14.70
C GLY A 37 -3.18 4.15 14.96
N THR A 38 -3.79 3.65 13.89
CA THR A 38 -4.89 2.67 13.96
C THR A 38 -4.29 1.27 13.97
N PRO A 39 -4.51 0.46 15.04
CA PRO A 39 -4.06 -0.92 15.04
C PRO A 39 -4.70 -1.71 13.89
N MET A 40 -3.96 -2.68 13.37
CA MET A 40 -4.49 -3.70 12.47
C MET A 40 -5.53 -4.57 13.19
N SER A 41 -6.56 -4.97 12.46
CA SER A 41 -7.51 -5.98 12.90
C SER A 41 -6.85 -7.34 13.02
N GLU A 42 -7.44 -8.22 13.83
CA GLU A 42 -6.98 -9.62 13.95
C GLU A 42 -6.97 -10.32 12.58
N HIS A 43 -7.89 -9.98 11.68
CA HIS A 43 -7.93 -10.51 10.33
C HIS A 43 -6.71 -10.11 9.49
N GLN A 44 -6.36 -8.83 9.48
CA GLN A 44 -5.19 -8.34 8.74
C GLN A 44 -3.88 -8.92 9.33
N VAL A 45 -3.78 -9.00 10.66
CA VAL A 45 -2.65 -9.64 11.35
C VAL A 45 -2.54 -11.12 10.98
N ALA A 46 -3.66 -11.86 10.95
CA ALA A 46 -3.66 -13.27 10.60
C ALA A 46 -3.21 -13.52 9.15
N ILE A 47 -3.61 -12.66 8.21
CA ILE A 47 -3.13 -12.71 6.82
C ILE A 47 -1.62 -12.48 6.76
N LEU A 48 -1.11 -11.45 7.43
CA LEU A 48 0.33 -11.14 7.42
C LEU A 48 1.16 -12.26 8.07
N LYS A 49 0.66 -12.90 9.13
CA LYS A 49 1.31 -14.09 9.72
C LYS A 49 1.36 -15.26 8.72
N ARG A 50 0.30 -15.50 7.95
CA ARG A 50 0.32 -16.50 6.86
C ARG A 50 1.31 -16.11 5.76
N ALA A 51 1.35 -14.83 5.37
CA ALA A 51 2.28 -14.34 4.38
C ALA A 51 3.74 -14.52 4.82
N LEU A 52 4.04 -14.24 6.09
CA LEU A 52 5.35 -14.47 6.69
C LEU A 52 5.76 -15.95 6.61
N ALA A 53 4.86 -16.87 6.98
CA ALA A 53 5.08 -18.31 6.83
C ALA A 53 5.25 -18.76 5.37
N ALA A 54 4.77 -17.97 4.41
CA ALA A 54 4.88 -18.19 2.97
C ALA A 54 6.01 -17.38 2.31
N GLY A 55 7.04 -16.98 3.07
CA GLY A 55 8.20 -16.26 2.55
C GLY A 55 7.93 -14.79 2.22
N GLY A 56 6.97 -14.17 2.92
CA GLY A 56 6.58 -12.77 2.73
C GLY A 56 5.60 -12.54 1.57
N ARG A 57 4.93 -13.59 1.09
CA ARG A 57 4.00 -13.52 -0.05
C ARG A 57 2.55 -13.62 0.42
N VAL A 58 1.75 -12.64 0.04
CA VAL A 58 0.30 -12.66 0.20
C VAL A 58 -0.32 -13.46 -0.95
N SER A 59 -1.18 -14.41 -0.61
CA SER A 59 -1.94 -15.18 -1.59
C SER A 59 -3.05 -14.34 -2.23
N ARG A 60 -3.53 -14.72 -3.42
CA ARG A 60 -4.67 -14.03 -4.05
C ARG A 60 -5.92 -14.06 -3.17
N ALA A 61 -6.20 -15.19 -2.54
CA ALA A 61 -7.35 -15.36 -1.67
C ALA A 61 -7.26 -14.45 -0.43
N ASP A 62 -6.07 -14.36 0.18
CA ASP A 62 -5.86 -13.45 1.32
C ASP A 62 -5.97 -11.98 0.91
N TYR A 63 -5.49 -11.62 -0.28
CA TYR A 63 -5.65 -10.27 -0.83
C TYR A 63 -7.12 -9.90 -1.00
N GLU A 64 -7.90 -10.77 -1.65
CA GLU A 64 -9.34 -10.57 -1.85
C GLU A 64 -10.10 -10.53 -0.53
N GLN A 65 -9.71 -11.37 0.45
CA GLN A 65 -10.29 -11.37 1.79
C GLN A 65 -10.03 -10.04 2.52
N ALA A 66 -8.83 -9.48 2.45
CA ALA A 66 -8.53 -8.18 3.08
C ALA A 66 -9.40 -7.06 2.50
N TRP A 67 -9.58 -7.04 1.18
CA TRP A 67 -10.48 -6.09 0.53
C TRP A 67 -11.96 -6.29 0.89
N ALA A 68 -12.40 -7.55 1.06
CA ALA A 68 -13.73 -7.85 1.55
C ALA A 68 -13.93 -7.33 2.99
N SER A 69 -12.95 -7.54 3.88
CA SER A 69 -12.99 -7.04 5.26
C SER A 69 -13.05 -5.51 5.31
N TYR A 70 -12.25 -4.81 4.50
CA TYR A 70 -12.33 -3.35 4.37
C TYR A 70 -13.73 -2.87 3.98
N ARG A 71 -14.33 -3.49 2.94
CA ARG A 71 -15.68 -3.12 2.49
C ARG A 71 -16.73 -3.39 3.56
N GLN A 72 -16.58 -4.47 4.32
CA GLN A 72 -17.48 -4.78 5.43
C GLN A 72 -17.35 -3.75 6.56
N CYS A 73 -16.13 -3.33 6.91
CA CYS A 73 -15.91 -2.28 7.91
C CYS A 73 -16.64 -0.98 7.54
N ILE A 74 -16.62 -0.57 6.27
CA ILE A 74 -17.37 0.59 5.78
C ILE A 74 -18.89 0.41 5.97
N VAL A 75 -19.41 -0.79 5.69
CA VAL A 75 -20.83 -1.11 5.85
C VAL A 75 -21.23 -1.08 7.33
N ASP A 76 -20.40 -1.63 8.21
CA ASP A 76 -20.63 -1.67 9.66
C ASP A 76 -20.64 -0.25 10.26
N LYS A 77 -19.94 0.69 9.62
CA LYS A 77 -19.98 2.13 9.94
C LYS A 77 -21.23 2.85 9.42
N GLY A 78 -22.10 2.16 8.68
CA GLY A 78 -23.37 2.69 8.17
C GLY A 78 -23.31 3.32 6.78
N TYR A 79 -22.21 3.10 6.04
CA TYR A 79 -22.07 3.59 4.67
C TYR A 79 -22.34 2.50 3.64
N ALA A 80 -22.57 2.88 2.39
CA ALA A 80 -22.55 1.91 1.30
C ALA A 80 -21.10 1.46 1.04
N ALA A 81 -20.88 0.15 0.87
CA ALA A 81 -19.56 -0.37 0.49
C ALA A 81 -19.11 0.28 -0.84
N PRO A 82 -17.87 0.81 -0.93
CA PRO A 82 -17.37 1.34 -2.18
C PRO A 82 -17.29 0.22 -3.22
N PRO A 83 -17.66 0.49 -4.49
CA PRO A 83 -17.29 -0.37 -5.59
C PRO A 83 -15.77 -0.53 -5.63
N VAL A 84 -15.31 -1.75 -5.89
CA VAL A 84 -13.89 -2.05 -6.08
C VAL A 84 -13.68 -2.41 -7.54
N MET A 85 -12.79 -1.68 -8.20
CA MET A 85 -12.37 -1.96 -9.58
C MET A 85 -11.07 -2.77 -9.58
N LYS A 86 -10.93 -3.68 -10.54
CA LYS A 86 -9.67 -4.39 -10.81
C LYS A 86 -8.85 -3.60 -11.83
N VAL A 87 -7.62 -3.24 -11.47
CA VAL A 87 -6.62 -2.59 -12.32
C VAL A 87 -5.40 -3.51 -12.42
N GLY A 88 -5.30 -4.25 -13.51
CA GLY A 88 -4.30 -5.33 -13.62
C GLY A 88 -4.52 -6.38 -12.53
N GLU A 89 -3.49 -6.69 -11.74
CA GLU A 89 -3.59 -7.61 -10.59
C GLU A 89 -4.14 -6.96 -9.32
N PHE A 90 -4.31 -5.64 -9.30
CA PHE A 90 -4.63 -4.88 -8.10
C PHE A 90 -6.07 -4.43 -8.06
N TYR A 91 -6.51 -4.08 -6.86
CA TYR A 91 -7.81 -3.51 -6.57
C TYR A 91 -7.67 -2.04 -6.17
N GLN A 92 -8.68 -1.27 -6.55
CA GLN A 92 -8.80 0.14 -6.18
C GLN A 92 -10.26 0.41 -5.77
N ALA A 93 -10.44 1.04 -4.60
CA ALA A 93 -11.76 1.53 -4.19
C ALA A 93 -12.15 2.73 -5.04
N GLN A 94 -13.40 2.74 -5.50
CA GLN A 94 -13.99 3.90 -6.17
C GLN A 94 -14.95 4.59 -5.20
N TRP A 95 -14.50 5.72 -4.66
CA TRP A 95 -15.34 6.60 -3.87
C TRP A 95 -15.98 7.66 -4.75
N SER A 96 -17.31 7.76 -4.72
CA SER A 96 -18.03 8.91 -5.27
C SER A 96 -18.30 9.92 -4.16
N MET A 97 -17.31 10.74 -3.85
CA MET A 97 -17.47 11.87 -2.92
C MET A 97 -17.70 13.14 -3.74
N ALA A 98 -18.92 13.32 -4.25
CA ALA A 98 -19.32 14.64 -4.72
C ALA A 98 -19.51 15.53 -3.49
N SER A 99 -18.76 16.63 -3.40
CA SER A 99 -18.93 17.57 -2.30
C SER A 99 -20.31 18.21 -2.38
N VAL A 100 -21.07 18.13 -1.29
CA VAL A 100 -22.40 18.72 -1.16
C VAL A 100 -22.36 19.81 -0.10
N GLU A 101 -22.73 21.03 -0.49
CA GLU A 101 -22.80 22.17 0.42
C GLU A 101 -23.62 21.84 1.68
N GLY A 102 -23.06 22.12 2.86
CA GLY A 102 -23.68 21.82 4.14
C GLY A 102 -23.52 20.37 4.62
N GLN A 103 -22.75 19.52 3.93
CA GLN A 103 -22.41 18.16 4.35
C GLN A 103 -20.93 17.96 4.68
N GLU A 104 -20.15 19.03 4.88
CA GLU A 104 -18.70 18.99 5.07
C GLU A 104 -18.30 18.10 6.27
N ALA A 105 -19.04 18.20 7.38
CA ALA A 105 -18.80 17.38 8.56
C ALA A 105 -19.06 15.88 8.30
N ARG A 106 -20.02 15.55 7.43
CA ARG A 106 -20.32 14.17 7.05
C ARG A 106 -19.24 13.63 6.11
N GLU A 107 -18.76 14.46 5.19
CA GLU A 107 -17.66 14.11 4.27
C GLU A 107 -16.36 13.85 5.04
N GLU A 108 -16.03 14.70 6.01
CA GLU A 108 -14.84 14.51 6.84
C GLU A 108 -14.96 13.24 7.69
N LYS A 109 -16.12 12.99 8.30
CA LYS A 109 -16.34 11.77 9.07
C LYS A 109 -16.20 10.50 8.20
N LEU A 110 -16.70 10.54 6.97
CA LEU A 110 -16.54 9.45 6.00
C LEU A 110 -15.06 9.24 5.67
N ARG A 111 -14.30 10.30 5.43
CA ARG A 111 -12.87 10.23 5.14
C ARG A 111 -12.09 9.63 6.33
N GLU A 112 -12.42 10.01 7.55
CA GLU A 112 -11.83 9.45 8.77
C GLU A 112 -12.14 7.95 8.90
N ASP A 113 -13.40 7.54 8.73
CA ASP A 113 -13.79 6.13 8.81
C ASP A 113 -13.20 5.30 7.67
N ASP A 114 -13.11 5.84 6.45
CA ASP A 114 -12.45 5.21 5.32
C ASP A 114 -10.98 4.94 5.62
N MET A 115 -10.27 5.96 6.12
CA MET A 115 -8.87 5.82 6.52
C MET A 115 -8.70 4.80 7.67
N ALA A 116 -9.60 4.81 8.65
CA ALA A 116 -9.56 3.86 9.76
C ALA A 116 -9.79 2.42 9.29
N CYS A 117 -10.85 2.17 8.51
CA CYS A 117 -11.17 0.87 7.94
C CYS A 117 -10.05 0.38 6.99
N GLY A 118 -9.50 1.28 6.17
CA GLY A 118 -8.37 0.96 5.30
C GLY A 118 -7.17 0.47 6.10
N LYS A 119 -6.75 1.25 7.11
CA LYS A 119 -5.63 0.90 7.98
C LYS A 119 -5.86 -0.39 8.78
N SER A 120 -7.06 -0.57 9.35
CA SER A 120 -7.35 -1.72 10.21
C SER A 120 -7.51 -3.01 9.42
N GLU A 121 -8.09 -2.98 8.22
CA GLU A 121 -8.47 -4.22 7.52
C GLU A 121 -7.58 -4.62 6.35
N MET A 122 -7.00 -3.67 5.61
CA MET A 122 -6.53 -3.97 4.24
C MET A 122 -5.18 -3.38 3.87
N LEU A 123 -4.84 -2.18 4.36
CA LEU A 123 -3.76 -1.35 3.82
C LEU A 123 -2.41 -2.09 3.72
N ASN A 124 -1.98 -2.75 4.80
CA ASN A 124 -0.67 -3.43 4.85
C ASN A 124 -0.67 -4.71 4.01
N VAL A 125 -1.78 -5.45 3.97
CA VAL A 125 -1.93 -6.62 3.08
C VAL A 125 -1.86 -6.19 1.61
N ASN A 126 -2.53 -5.09 1.27
CA ASN A 126 -2.49 -4.54 -0.07
C ASN A 126 -1.10 -3.99 -0.43
N GLU A 127 -0.40 -3.35 0.50
CA GLU A 127 0.99 -2.92 0.29
C GLU A 127 1.89 -4.12 -0.03
N VAL A 128 1.86 -5.17 0.78
CA VAL A 128 2.68 -6.37 0.58
C VAL A 128 2.34 -7.05 -0.76
N TYR A 129 1.04 -7.19 -1.08
CA TYR A 129 0.60 -7.76 -2.35
C TYR A 129 0.99 -6.90 -3.55
N GLN A 130 0.99 -5.58 -3.46
CA GLN A 130 1.47 -4.74 -4.55
C GLN A 130 2.99 -4.87 -4.70
N ARG A 131 3.74 -4.77 -3.60
CA ARG A 131 5.20 -4.87 -3.62
C ARG A 131 5.69 -6.21 -4.17
N GLN A 132 5.09 -7.33 -3.81
CA GLN A 132 5.53 -8.63 -4.31
C GLN A 132 5.40 -8.78 -5.84
N HIS A 133 4.52 -8.00 -6.49
CA HIS A 133 4.33 -8.01 -7.95
C HIS A 133 5.12 -6.90 -8.64
N SER A 134 5.18 -5.71 -8.06
CA SER A 134 5.74 -4.51 -8.70
C SER A 134 7.18 -4.21 -8.30
N ASN A 135 7.60 -4.62 -7.10
CA ASN A 135 8.92 -4.33 -6.53
C ASN A 135 9.36 -5.45 -5.56
N PRO A 136 9.55 -6.69 -6.06
CA PRO A 136 9.86 -7.85 -5.21
C PRO A 136 11.23 -7.75 -4.52
N ASN A 137 12.12 -6.88 -5.02
CA ASN A 137 13.43 -6.60 -4.44
C ASN A 137 13.41 -5.43 -3.43
N LEU A 138 12.24 -4.84 -3.18
CA LEU A 138 12.02 -3.78 -2.21
C LEU A 138 12.93 -2.55 -2.38
N TYR A 139 13.23 -2.16 -3.62
CA TYR A 139 13.99 -0.93 -3.88
C TYR A 139 13.29 0.29 -3.28
N ARG A 140 14.07 1.14 -2.62
CA ARG A 140 13.57 2.35 -1.97
C ARG A 140 13.38 3.48 -2.99
N ASN A 141 14.18 3.50 -4.06
CA ASN A 141 14.12 4.49 -5.13
C ASN A 141 13.65 3.85 -6.45
N PRO A 142 12.59 4.39 -7.11
CA PRO A 142 12.14 3.93 -8.42
C PRO A 142 13.23 3.88 -9.51
N SER A 143 14.19 4.81 -9.49
CA SER A 143 15.28 4.84 -10.50
C SER A 143 16.18 3.61 -10.43
N GLU A 144 16.35 3.02 -9.24
CA GLU A 144 17.15 1.80 -9.06
C GLU A 144 16.48 0.58 -9.70
N GLY A 145 15.14 0.56 -9.72
CA GLY A 145 14.36 -0.45 -10.43
C GLY A 145 14.57 -0.36 -11.94
N VAL A 146 14.56 0.86 -12.49
CA VAL A 146 14.84 1.12 -13.91
C VAL A 146 16.28 0.74 -14.27
N ASP A 147 17.25 1.13 -13.45
CA ASP A 147 18.67 0.76 -13.64
C ASP A 147 18.87 -0.75 -13.64
N CYS A 148 18.17 -1.49 -12.77
CA CYS A 148 18.20 -2.94 -12.75
C CYS A 148 17.66 -3.53 -14.07
N LEU A 149 16.56 -2.99 -14.60
CA LEU A 149 16.00 -3.42 -15.88
C LEU A 149 16.94 -3.11 -17.05
N HIS A 150 17.61 -1.95 -17.03
CA HIS A 150 18.62 -1.56 -18.02
C HIS A 150 19.80 -2.54 -18.01
N ARG A 151 20.35 -2.85 -16.82
CA ARG A 151 21.49 -3.77 -16.69
C ARG A 151 21.17 -5.20 -17.13
N ASN A 152 19.92 -5.63 -17.02
CA ASN A 152 19.48 -6.96 -17.42
C ASN A 152 18.92 -7.03 -18.86
N ASN A 153 19.02 -5.95 -19.65
CA ASN A 153 18.44 -5.84 -20.99
C ASN A 153 16.92 -6.15 -21.03
N LEU A 154 16.23 -5.91 -19.92
CA LEU A 154 14.79 -6.14 -19.77
C LEU A 154 13.98 -4.87 -20.08
N ALA A 155 14.63 -3.72 -20.11
CA ALA A 155 14.03 -2.47 -20.57
C ALA A 155 14.18 -2.32 -22.09
N ASN A 156 13.52 -3.19 -22.85
CA ASN A 156 13.34 -2.98 -24.27
C ASN A 156 11.93 -2.45 -24.49
N ASN A 157 11.78 -1.12 -24.45
CA ASN A 157 10.96 -0.34 -25.39
C ASN A 157 11.02 1.15 -25.04
N HIS A 158 11.26 1.92 -26.10
CA HIS A 158 11.61 3.33 -26.18
C HIS A 158 10.49 4.33 -25.78
N GLU A 159 9.59 3.95 -24.85
CA GLU A 159 8.55 4.85 -24.31
C GLU A 159 8.37 4.73 -22.78
N ALA A 160 9.25 4.01 -22.09
CA ALA A 160 9.23 3.93 -20.63
C ALA A 160 9.94 5.13 -20.00
N MET A 161 9.15 6.14 -19.63
CA MET A 161 9.40 7.14 -18.59
C MET A 161 10.84 7.65 -18.46
N ASP A 162 11.20 8.61 -19.31
CA ASP A 162 12.21 9.59 -18.93
C ASP A 162 11.62 10.45 -17.81
N ILE A 163 12.00 10.18 -16.55
CA ILE A 163 11.70 11.06 -15.41
C ILE A 163 12.69 12.23 -15.45
N GLN A 164 12.70 12.96 -16.56
CA GLN A 164 13.33 14.28 -16.64
C GLN A 164 12.27 15.27 -17.13
N GLU A 165 11.93 16.19 -16.22
CA GLU A 165 11.07 17.36 -16.40
C GLU A 165 9.57 17.12 -16.68
N TYR A 166 8.84 16.55 -15.71
CA TYR A 166 7.47 17.04 -15.49
C TYR A 166 7.56 18.40 -14.79
N LYS A 167 7.64 19.49 -15.59
CA LYS A 167 7.37 20.83 -15.07
C LYS A 167 5.88 20.90 -14.75
N SER A 168 5.56 21.06 -13.48
CA SER A 168 4.20 21.33 -13.03
C SER A 168 3.60 22.45 -13.88
N PRO A 169 2.42 22.28 -14.51
CA PRO A 169 1.66 23.43 -14.97
C PRO A 169 1.38 24.31 -13.75
N GLU A 170 1.75 25.59 -13.84
CA GLU A 170 1.37 26.58 -12.84
C GLU A 170 -0.17 26.61 -12.74
N TRP A 171 -0.67 26.28 -11.56
CA TRP A 171 -2.08 26.45 -11.22
C TRP A 171 -2.43 27.94 -11.26
N ARG A 172 -3.28 28.35 -12.21
CA ARG A 172 -3.99 29.63 -12.15
C ARG A 172 -5.39 29.39 -11.58
N PRO A 173 -5.80 30.07 -10.49
CA PRO A 173 -7.17 30.00 -10.03
C PRO A 173 -8.09 30.69 -11.04
N PHE A 174 -9.21 30.05 -11.37
CA PHE A 174 -10.28 30.69 -12.14
C PHE A 174 -10.94 31.77 -11.26
N GLY A 175 -11.00 32.99 -11.80
CA GLY A 175 -11.80 34.09 -11.26
C GLY A 175 -13.23 34.05 -11.79
#